data_AF-A0A920KFE8-F1
#
_entry.id   AF-A0A920KFE8-F1
#
_cell.length_a   1.000
_cell.length_b   1.000
_cell.length_c   1.000
_cell.angle_alpha   90.00
_cell.angle_beta   90.00
_cell.angle_gamma   90.00
#
_symmetry.space_group_name_H-M   'P 1'
#
loop_
_entity.id
_entity.type
_entity.pdbx_description
1 polymer ?
#
loop_
_entity_poly.entity_id
_entity_poly.type
_entity_poly.pdbx_seq_one_letter_code
_entity_poly.pdbx_strand_id
1 'polypeptide(L)'
;MNAGPLVQKIFQAPSKTPGTFWIQGLGWDLFWIFPGIWLFPLILFLDDLDPIYAVGVFLFWIGHRVSSLYLGWFSPSFRPLLHDQRQRFIFIPLAVLLLTGFWLLLPESLLPLPFSLRILSLAMLDYFWGIYHFAAQHFGMLRLYRHLDPGSEDVFEKNRDRWYCLGAAGALVIFAEVLHGTAILQEDWTGPILTSKVFGGQQQQLLQFGLIFSLCWFLFMLQREFRSGGSLPRLLYLLQLGVMVGAAFVLDPFRFLVLWTLQHWMGAVGLVSFLGGNDISSRQTEGSSHSRILHIRSRVGVLILLCLVSLLMTPMMEIEALSADSAYSAQWWPEWWEWIQRQSWLPLVMVIGFSSGFIHYLMDRAVYRFSDPQTRSVLTKLLYHERTPGSI
;
A
#
# COMPACT_ATOMS: atom_id res chain seq x y z
N MET A 1 -17.01 -37.27 -12.24
CA MET A 1 -16.52 -35.88 -12.11
C MET A 1 -16.19 -35.66 -10.64
N ASN A 2 -14.95 -35.97 -10.26
CA ASN A 2 -14.49 -35.77 -8.88
C ASN A 2 -14.14 -34.30 -8.71
N ALA A 3 -14.95 -33.57 -7.94
CA ALA A 3 -14.52 -32.28 -7.42
C ALA A 3 -13.20 -32.51 -6.69
N GLY A 4 -12.11 -31.93 -7.20
CA GLY A 4 -10.77 -32.15 -6.69
C GLY A 4 -10.61 -31.74 -5.22
N PRO A 5 -9.47 -32.09 -4.60
CA PRO A 5 -9.16 -31.83 -3.18
C PRO A 5 -9.24 -30.35 -2.76
N LEU A 6 -9.47 -29.43 -3.70
CA LEU A 6 -9.72 -28.01 -3.45
C LEU A 6 -11.01 -27.77 -2.64
N VAL A 7 -12.11 -28.46 -2.95
CA VAL A 7 -13.44 -28.15 -2.34
C VAL A 7 -13.52 -28.58 -0.87
N GLN A 8 -12.82 -29.66 -0.49
CA GLN A 8 -12.78 -30.12 0.91
C GLN A 8 -11.97 -29.21 1.84
N LYS A 9 -11.04 -28.40 1.32
CA LYS A 9 -10.27 -27.42 2.11
C LYS A 9 -11.01 -26.10 2.35
N ILE A 10 -12.10 -25.82 1.64
CA ILE A 10 -12.82 -24.53 1.71
C ILE A 10 -13.57 -24.35 3.04
N PHE A 11 -14.02 -25.45 3.67
CA PHE A 11 -14.94 -25.41 4.83
C PHE A 11 -14.40 -26.06 6.11
N GLN A 12 -13.14 -26.50 6.15
CA GLN A 12 -12.57 -27.01 7.40
C GLN A 12 -12.26 -25.85 8.36
N ALA A 13 -13.10 -25.72 9.38
CA ALA A 13 -12.77 -25.00 10.61
C ALA A 13 -11.41 -25.48 11.17
N PRO A 14 -10.63 -24.60 11.83
CA PRO A 14 -9.23 -24.86 12.12
C PRO A 14 -9.05 -26.16 12.89
N SER A 15 -8.32 -27.10 12.31
CA SER A 15 -7.80 -28.23 13.06
C SER A 15 -6.79 -27.69 14.09
N LYS A 16 -6.82 -28.27 15.28
CA LYS A 16 -5.94 -27.91 16.41
C LYS A 16 -4.49 -28.37 16.18
N THR A 17 -3.83 -27.95 15.08
CA THR A 17 -2.38 -28.11 14.78
C THR A 17 -2.03 -27.38 13.47
N PRO A 18 -0.76 -26.99 13.21
CA PRO A 18 -0.38 -25.92 12.27
C PRO A 18 -0.91 -26.13 10.84
N GLY A 19 -1.74 -25.19 10.36
CA GLY A 19 -2.41 -25.33 9.06
C GLY A 19 -3.32 -24.18 8.65
N THR A 20 -3.09 -22.96 9.12
CA THR A 20 -3.85 -21.78 8.65
C THR A 20 -3.07 -21.04 7.57
N PHE A 21 -3.53 -21.16 6.32
CA PHE A 21 -3.00 -20.45 5.15
C PHE A 21 -3.37 -18.95 5.10
N TRP A 22 -4.23 -18.49 6.02
CA TRP A 22 -4.64 -17.10 6.17
C TRP A 22 -3.72 -16.33 7.11
N ILE A 23 -3.66 -15.01 6.95
CA ILE A 23 -2.92 -14.13 7.86
C ILE A 23 -3.63 -14.13 9.22
N GLN A 24 -4.92 -13.81 9.23
CA GLN A 24 -5.77 -13.90 10.41
C GLN A 24 -6.91 -14.90 10.21
N GLY A 25 -7.57 -14.85 9.04
CA GLY A 25 -8.72 -15.69 8.72
C GLY A 25 -9.43 -15.20 7.47
N LEU A 26 -10.26 -16.04 6.84
CA LEU A 26 -10.89 -15.73 5.56
C LEU A 26 -11.64 -14.37 5.57
N GLY A 27 -12.49 -14.13 6.57
CA GLY A 27 -13.27 -12.88 6.63
C GLY A 27 -12.42 -11.64 6.84
N TRP A 28 -11.41 -11.73 7.70
CA TRP A 28 -10.50 -10.62 7.97
C TRP A 28 -9.60 -10.33 6.76
N ASP A 29 -9.01 -11.37 6.17
CA ASP A 29 -8.17 -11.24 4.98
C ASP A 29 -9.01 -10.72 3.80
N LEU A 30 -10.26 -11.19 3.61
CA LEU A 30 -11.16 -10.67 2.57
C LEU A 30 -11.45 -9.18 2.74
N PHE A 31 -11.69 -8.73 3.96
CA PHE A 31 -11.98 -7.32 4.22
C PHE A 31 -10.73 -6.44 4.05
N TRP A 32 -9.62 -6.79 4.70
CA TRP A 32 -8.44 -5.93 4.79
C TRP A 32 -7.41 -6.14 3.68
N ILE A 33 -7.17 -7.39 3.28
CA ILE A 33 -6.06 -7.76 2.39
C ILE A 33 -6.51 -7.98 0.95
N PHE A 34 -7.74 -8.47 0.77
CA PHE A 34 -8.38 -8.66 -0.53
C PHE A 34 -9.50 -7.64 -0.84
N PRO A 35 -9.39 -6.35 -0.47
CA PRO A 35 -10.50 -5.43 -0.67
C PRO A 35 -10.85 -5.24 -2.13
N GLY A 36 -9.93 -5.40 -3.08
CA GLY A 36 -10.24 -5.34 -4.51
C GLY A 36 -11.21 -6.42 -4.99
N ILE A 37 -11.47 -7.49 -4.21
CA ILE A 37 -12.52 -8.47 -4.54
C ILE A 37 -13.91 -7.91 -4.28
N TRP A 38 -14.13 -7.27 -3.13
CA TRP A 38 -15.45 -6.74 -2.76
C TRP A 38 -15.64 -5.27 -3.15
N LEU A 39 -14.56 -4.51 -3.29
CA LEU A 39 -14.59 -3.11 -3.70
C LEU A 39 -14.84 -2.98 -5.20
N PHE A 40 -14.30 -3.89 -6.02
CA PHE A 40 -14.52 -3.86 -7.47
C PHE A 40 -16.00 -3.86 -7.88
N PRO A 41 -16.88 -4.76 -7.40
CA PRO A 41 -18.31 -4.67 -7.75
C PRO A 41 -18.95 -3.37 -7.25
N LEU A 42 -18.57 -2.83 -6.08
CA LEU A 42 -19.06 -1.52 -5.64
C LEU A 42 -18.67 -0.41 -6.62
N ILE A 43 -17.42 -0.42 -7.08
CA ILE A 43 -16.90 0.52 -8.07
C ILE A 43 -17.58 0.36 -9.42
N LEU A 44 -18.09 -0.82 -9.78
CA LEU A 44 -18.82 -1.00 -11.04
C LEU A 44 -20.26 -0.47 -10.97
N PHE A 45 -20.93 -0.64 -9.83
CA PHE A 45 -22.38 -0.44 -9.73
C PHE A 45 -22.79 0.85 -9.03
N LEU A 46 -21.88 1.54 -8.35
CA LEU A 46 -22.17 2.85 -7.77
C LEU A 46 -21.93 3.95 -8.79
N ASP A 47 -22.88 4.89 -8.85
CA ASP A 47 -22.81 6.06 -9.73
C ASP A 47 -21.82 7.10 -9.19
N ASP A 48 -21.83 7.32 -7.88
CA ASP A 48 -20.97 8.25 -7.16
C ASP A 48 -20.09 7.51 -6.14
N LEU A 49 -18.77 7.70 -6.25
CA LEU A 49 -17.76 7.09 -5.38
C LEU A 49 -17.10 8.10 -4.44
N ASP A 50 -17.38 9.39 -4.59
CA ASP A 50 -16.71 10.46 -3.83
C ASP A 50 -16.84 10.26 -2.31
N PRO A 51 -18.01 9.93 -1.75
CA PRO A 51 -18.13 9.70 -0.31
C PRO A 51 -17.30 8.51 0.18
N ILE A 52 -17.21 7.43 -0.61
CA ILE A 52 -16.43 6.24 -0.27
C ILE A 52 -14.94 6.57 -0.30
N TYR A 53 -14.50 7.28 -1.34
CA TYR A 53 -13.11 7.66 -1.47
C TYR A 53 -12.70 8.67 -0.40
N ALA A 54 -13.53 9.67 -0.09
CA ALA A 54 -13.31 10.62 1.00
C ALA A 54 -13.14 9.90 2.35
N VAL A 55 -14.02 8.94 2.67
CA VAL A 55 -13.89 8.12 3.89
C VAL A 55 -12.57 7.37 3.91
N GLY A 56 -12.16 6.78 2.78
CA GLY A 56 -10.88 6.09 2.68
C GLY A 56 -9.67 7.02 2.82
N VAL A 57 -9.73 8.23 2.25
CA VAL A 57 -8.68 9.25 2.40
C VAL A 57 -8.54 9.66 3.87
N PHE A 58 -9.64 10.03 4.53
CA PHE A 58 -9.59 10.44 5.93
C PHE A 58 -9.18 9.31 6.87
N LEU A 59 -9.64 8.07 6.66
CA LEU A 59 -9.36 6.97 7.58
C LEU A 59 -8.03 6.26 7.32
N PHE A 60 -7.59 6.15 6.05
CA PHE A 60 -6.49 5.25 5.70
C PHE A 60 -5.31 5.92 4.99
N TRP A 61 -5.45 7.10 4.37
CA TRP A 61 -4.36 7.70 3.60
C TRP A 61 -3.15 8.10 4.46
N ILE A 62 -3.29 8.89 5.51
CA ILE A 62 -2.11 9.16 6.34
C ILE A 62 -1.82 8.00 7.31
N GLY A 63 -2.87 7.26 7.69
CA GLY A 63 -2.74 6.05 8.51
C GLY A 63 -1.82 5.00 7.91
N HIS A 64 -1.96 4.66 6.61
CA HIS A 64 -1.06 3.70 5.96
C HIS A 64 0.37 4.26 5.83
N ARG A 65 0.53 5.55 5.52
CA ARG A 65 1.83 6.21 5.35
C ARG A 65 2.69 6.08 6.62
N VAL A 66 2.08 6.23 7.81
CA VAL A 66 2.80 6.11 9.09
C VAL A 66 2.84 4.68 9.65
N SER A 67 2.14 3.72 9.03
CA SER A 67 1.89 2.40 9.61
C SER A 67 3.18 1.57 9.79
N SER A 68 4.08 1.58 8.82
CA SER A 68 5.38 0.89 8.94
C SER A 68 6.33 1.62 9.89
N LEU A 69 6.21 2.94 10.02
CA LEU A 69 6.95 3.71 11.03
C LEU A 69 6.48 3.32 12.43
N TYR A 70 5.17 3.14 12.63
CA TYR A 70 4.61 2.57 13.86
C TYR A 70 5.25 1.20 14.19
N LEU A 71 5.35 0.28 13.23
CA LEU A 71 6.02 -1.00 13.46
C LEU A 71 7.50 -0.80 13.82
N GLY A 72 8.26 -0.08 13.00
CA GLY A 72 9.71 0.05 13.18
C GLY A 72 10.12 0.72 14.49
N TRP A 73 9.38 1.75 14.92
CA TRP A 73 9.78 2.60 16.05
C TRP A 73 9.00 2.34 17.34
N PHE A 74 7.73 1.96 17.24
CA PHE A 74 6.84 1.87 18.40
C PHE A 74 6.54 0.43 18.82
N SER A 75 6.84 -0.57 17.99
CA SER A 75 6.66 -1.98 18.33
C SER A 75 7.91 -2.54 19.02
N PRO A 76 7.83 -2.96 20.31
CA PRO A 76 8.96 -3.57 21.02
C PRO A 76 9.69 -4.69 20.27
N SER A 77 8.99 -5.55 19.53
CA SER A 77 9.65 -6.64 18.78
C SER A 77 10.59 -6.14 17.68
N PHE A 78 10.44 -4.90 17.21
CA PHE A 78 11.33 -4.28 16.23
C PHE A 78 12.51 -3.53 16.85
N ARG A 79 12.57 -3.36 18.18
CA ARG A 79 13.66 -2.60 18.85
C ARG A 79 15.06 -3.14 18.56
N PRO A 80 15.33 -4.47 18.58
CA PRO A 80 16.65 -4.98 18.21
C PRO A 80 17.00 -4.62 16.77
N LEU A 81 16.02 -4.70 15.87
CA LEU A 81 16.19 -4.37 14.46
C LEU A 81 16.52 -2.89 14.23
N LEU A 82 15.83 -1.99 14.95
CA LEU A 82 16.11 -0.55 14.93
C LEU A 82 17.53 -0.28 15.45
N HIS A 83 17.95 -0.96 16.51
CA HIS A 83 19.27 -0.81 17.10
C HIS A 83 20.40 -1.31 16.20
N ASP A 84 20.21 -2.45 15.55
CA ASP A 84 21.24 -3.11 14.73
C ASP A 84 21.30 -2.52 13.31
N GLN A 85 20.16 -2.02 12.79
CA GLN A 85 20.04 -1.49 11.43
C GLN A 85 19.77 0.02 11.42
N ARG A 86 20.45 0.79 12.28
CA ARG A 86 20.29 2.26 12.42
C ARG A 86 20.37 3.02 11.10
N GLN A 87 21.19 2.55 10.17
CA GLN A 87 21.27 3.13 8.82
C GLN A 87 19.91 3.16 8.13
N ARG A 88 19.13 2.06 8.21
CA ARG A 88 17.83 1.94 7.55
C ARG A 88 16.72 2.64 8.31
N PHE A 89 16.73 2.55 9.64
CA PHE A 89 15.64 3.08 10.47
C PHE A 89 15.79 4.54 10.86
N ILE A 90 17.02 5.08 10.85
CA ILE A 90 17.31 6.44 11.35
C ILE A 90 18.03 7.26 10.29
N PHE A 91 19.24 6.86 9.87
CA PHE A 91 20.09 7.74 9.07
C PHE A 91 19.59 7.97 7.64
N ILE A 92 19.09 6.93 6.95
CA ILE A 92 18.52 7.07 5.62
C ILE A 92 17.22 7.92 5.66
N PRO A 93 16.25 7.65 6.54
CA PRO A 93 15.08 8.53 6.68
C PRO A 93 15.42 9.99 6.98
N LEU A 94 16.39 10.22 7.87
CA LEU A 94 16.86 11.57 8.18
C LEU A 94 17.51 12.22 6.95
N ALA A 95 18.33 11.49 6.19
CA ALA A 95 18.93 12.01 4.97
C ALA A 95 17.86 12.38 3.94
N VAL A 96 16.80 11.58 3.79
CA VAL A 96 15.67 11.90 2.90
C VAL A 96 14.99 13.20 3.33
N LEU A 97 14.67 13.35 4.63
CA LEU A 97 14.10 14.60 5.15
C LEU A 97 14.99 15.81 4.86
N LEU A 98 16.30 15.69 5.12
CA LEU A 98 17.25 16.77 4.89
C LEU A 98 17.43 17.09 3.41
N LEU A 99 17.45 16.08 2.53
CA LEU A 99 17.58 16.27 1.08
C LEU A 99 16.32 16.90 0.47
N THR A 100 15.13 16.47 0.89
CA THR A 100 13.86 17.09 0.48
C THR A 100 13.80 18.54 0.97
N GLY A 101 14.18 18.78 2.23
CA GLY A 101 14.27 20.12 2.80
C GLY A 101 15.25 21.01 2.05
N PHE A 102 16.45 20.50 1.77
CA PHE A 102 17.45 21.21 0.98
C PHE A 102 16.91 21.55 -0.41
N TRP A 103 16.30 20.61 -1.12
CA TRP A 103 15.78 20.84 -2.48
C TRP A 103 14.68 21.92 -2.52
N LEU A 104 13.68 21.82 -1.62
CA LEU A 104 12.54 22.74 -1.61
C LEU A 104 12.89 24.12 -1.06
N LEU A 105 13.76 24.19 -0.04
CA LEU A 105 14.05 25.44 0.68
C LEU A 105 15.31 26.16 0.18
N LEU A 106 16.02 25.62 -0.82
CA LEU A 106 17.19 26.29 -1.40
C LEU A 106 16.80 27.66 -1.99
N PRO A 107 17.43 28.77 -1.60
CA PRO A 107 17.08 30.08 -2.15
C PRO A 107 17.22 30.13 -3.67
N GLU A 108 16.32 30.84 -4.36
CA GLU A 108 16.36 30.98 -5.82
C GLU A 108 17.63 31.70 -6.31
N SER A 109 18.28 32.48 -5.44
CA SER A 109 19.58 33.10 -5.72
C SER A 109 20.71 32.09 -5.93
N LEU A 110 20.58 30.88 -5.39
CA LEU A 110 21.56 29.80 -5.55
C LEU A 110 21.13 28.80 -6.63
N LEU A 111 19.83 28.59 -6.81
CA LEU A 111 19.26 27.73 -7.85
C LEU A 111 18.07 28.45 -8.48
N PRO A 112 18.21 29.01 -9.70
CA PRO A 112 17.16 29.79 -10.36
C PRO A 112 16.06 28.88 -10.97
N LEU A 113 15.49 28.00 -10.14
CA LEU A 113 14.34 27.17 -10.43
C LEU A 113 13.18 27.59 -9.51
N PRO A 114 12.02 27.97 -10.06
CA PRO A 114 10.83 28.32 -9.29
C PRO A 114 10.40 27.22 -8.33
N PHE A 115 9.89 27.59 -7.16
CA PHE A 115 9.40 26.65 -6.14
C PHE A 115 8.38 25.63 -6.68
N SER A 116 7.45 26.06 -7.53
CA SER A 116 6.44 25.18 -8.16
C SER A 116 7.04 24.07 -9.01
N LEU A 117 8.10 24.35 -9.76
CA LEU A 117 8.82 23.33 -10.55
C LEU A 117 9.57 22.34 -9.66
N ARG A 118 10.02 22.78 -8.48
CA ARG A 118 10.66 21.89 -7.51
C ARG A 118 9.63 20.97 -6.85
N ILE A 119 8.45 21.48 -6.51
CA ILE A 119 7.31 20.64 -6.07
C ILE A 119 6.99 19.62 -7.16
N LEU A 120 6.81 20.04 -8.41
CA LEU A 120 6.53 19.13 -9.52
C LEU A 120 7.59 18.03 -9.62
N SER A 121 8.87 18.37 -9.53
CA SER A 121 9.94 17.37 -9.62
C SER A 121 9.85 16.30 -8.52
N LEU A 122 9.43 16.69 -7.30
CA LEU A 122 9.21 15.73 -6.21
C LEU A 122 7.92 14.95 -6.40
N ALA A 123 6.85 15.56 -6.89
CA ALA A 123 5.60 14.89 -7.23
C ALA A 123 5.80 13.83 -8.33
N MET A 124 6.60 14.14 -9.35
CA MET A 124 6.98 13.17 -10.38
C MET A 124 7.80 12.01 -9.81
N LEU A 125 8.76 12.31 -8.92
CA LEU A 125 9.54 11.28 -8.24
C LEU A 125 8.65 10.39 -7.37
N ASP A 126 7.73 11.01 -6.62
CA ASP A 126 6.76 10.34 -5.75
C ASP A 126 5.81 9.46 -6.56
N TYR A 127 5.32 9.93 -7.71
CA TYR A 127 4.51 9.12 -8.62
C TYR A 127 5.21 7.82 -9.05
N PHE A 128 6.41 7.91 -9.62
CA PHE A 128 7.12 6.72 -10.11
C PHE A 128 7.56 5.80 -8.97
N TRP A 129 8.01 6.37 -7.86
CA TRP A 129 8.40 5.59 -6.69
C TRP A 129 7.17 4.94 -6.03
N GLY A 130 6.06 5.67 -5.94
CA GLY A 130 4.76 5.20 -5.46
C GLY A 130 4.27 3.99 -6.25
N ILE A 131 4.25 4.05 -7.58
CA ILE A 131 3.87 2.90 -8.41
C ILE A 131 4.79 1.70 -8.17
N TYR A 132 6.10 1.94 -8.13
CA TYR A 132 7.05 0.89 -7.80
C TYR A 132 6.79 0.29 -6.41
N HIS A 133 6.45 1.14 -5.44
CA HIS A 133 6.13 0.74 -4.07
C HIS A 133 4.86 -0.11 -4.01
N PHE A 134 3.78 0.28 -4.69
CA PHE A 134 2.55 -0.52 -4.81
C PHE A 134 2.85 -1.89 -5.42
N ALA A 135 3.58 -1.94 -6.53
CA ALA A 135 3.99 -3.19 -7.17
C ALA A 135 4.86 -4.07 -6.25
N ALA A 136 5.78 -3.45 -5.50
CA ALA A 136 6.61 -4.16 -4.52
C ALA A 136 5.79 -4.70 -3.34
N GLN A 137 4.75 -3.99 -2.89
CA GLN A 137 3.82 -4.47 -1.87
C GLN A 137 3.06 -5.71 -2.35
N HIS A 138 2.52 -5.71 -3.58
CA HIS A 138 1.84 -6.88 -4.12
C HIS A 138 2.75 -8.11 -4.17
N PHE A 139 4.01 -7.91 -4.56
CA PHE A 139 5.01 -8.97 -4.49
C PHE A 139 5.22 -9.45 -3.06
N GLY A 140 5.34 -8.53 -2.10
CA GLY A 140 5.46 -8.85 -0.67
C GLY A 140 4.30 -9.71 -0.16
N MET A 141 3.07 -9.36 -0.50
CA MET A 141 1.86 -10.09 -0.08
C MET A 141 1.78 -11.49 -0.72
N LEU A 142 2.09 -11.62 -2.00
CA LEU A 142 2.20 -12.92 -2.66
C LEU A 142 3.24 -13.82 -1.97
N ARG A 143 4.39 -13.25 -1.58
CA ARG A 143 5.42 -13.97 -0.85
C ARG A 143 4.99 -14.31 0.58
N LEU A 144 4.26 -13.43 1.25
CA LEU A 144 3.74 -13.67 2.59
C LEU A 144 2.86 -14.93 2.61
N TYR A 145 1.86 -15.02 1.73
CA TYR A 145 0.98 -16.19 1.65
C TYR A 145 1.70 -17.49 1.29
N ARG A 146 2.85 -17.42 0.63
CA ARG A 146 3.71 -18.60 0.41
C ARG A 146 4.54 -18.99 1.62
N HIS A 147 5.01 -18.04 2.42
CA HIS A 147 5.71 -18.37 3.67
C HIS A 147 4.79 -19.03 4.70
N LEU A 148 3.47 -18.82 4.58
CA LEU A 148 2.47 -19.53 5.36
C LEU A 148 2.29 -21.00 4.92
N ASP A 149 2.87 -21.41 3.78
CA ASP A 149 2.83 -22.78 3.23
C ASP A 149 4.26 -23.40 3.18
N PRO A 150 4.63 -24.27 4.13
CA PRO A 150 5.98 -24.82 4.21
C PRO A 150 6.31 -25.71 3.00
N GLY A 151 7.27 -25.29 2.17
CA GLY A 151 7.80 -26.09 1.05
C GLY A 151 7.96 -25.37 -0.30
N SER A 152 7.55 -24.10 -0.42
CA SER A 152 7.42 -23.38 -1.71
C SER A 152 8.53 -22.37 -2.05
N GLU A 153 9.73 -22.52 -1.51
CA GLU A 153 10.86 -21.60 -1.80
C GLU A 153 11.61 -21.96 -3.09
N ASP A 154 10.94 -21.84 -4.24
CA ASP A 154 11.59 -21.87 -5.55
C ASP A 154 11.99 -20.44 -6.01
N VAL A 155 13.25 -20.28 -6.40
CA VAL A 155 13.84 -19.05 -6.94
C VAL A 155 13.17 -18.64 -8.24
N PHE A 156 12.83 -19.58 -9.12
CA PHE A 156 12.18 -19.27 -10.40
C PHE A 156 10.81 -18.67 -10.17
N GLU A 157 10.04 -19.22 -9.24
CA GLU A 157 8.73 -18.69 -8.93
C GLU A 157 8.78 -17.34 -8.21
N LYS A 158 9.77 -17.12 -7.35
CA LYS A 158 10.02 -15.81 -6.73
C LYS A 158 10.25 -14.74 -7.81
N ASN A 159 11.07 -15.05 -8.80
CA ASN A 159 11.34 -14.13 -9.91
C ASN A 159 10.09 -13.90 -10.76
N ARG A 160 9.31 -14.96 -11.03
CA ARG A 160 8.02 -14.88 -11.75
C ARG A 160 7.04 -13.95 -11.03
N ASP A 161 6.82 -14.15 -9.73
CA ASP A 161 5.93 -13.30 -8.93
C ASP A 161 6.38 -11.84 -8.96
N ARG A 162 7.70 -11.62 -8.84
CA ARG A 162 8.27 -10.27 -8.89
C ARG A 162 8.04 -9.60 -10.23
N TRP A 163 8.31 -10.29 -11.34
CA TRP A 163 8.08 -9.77 -12.68
C TRP A 163 6.60 -9.54 -12.96
N TYR A 164 5.73 -10.42 -12.47
CA TYR A 164 4.29 -10.23 -12.59
C TYR A 164 3.83 -8.98 -11.84
N CYS A 165 4.25 -8.77 -10.59
CA CYS A 165 3.84 -7.59 -9.84
C CYS A 165 4.45 -6.30 -10.41
N LEU A 166 5.75 -6.26 -10.71
CA LEU A 166 6.40 -5.06 -11.29
C LEU A 166 5.90 -4.75 -12.70
N GLY A 167 5.67 -5.78 -13.52
CA GLY A 167 5.17 -5.65 -14.88
C GLY A 167 3.69 -5.31 -14.91
N ALA A 168 2.84 -6.16 -14.32
CA ALA A 168 1.38 -6.00 -14.40
C ALA A 168 0.86 -4.89 -13.48
N ALA A 169 1.22 -4.89 -12.20
CA ALA A 169 0.71 -3.91 -11.24
C ALA A 169 1.55 -2.61 -11.17
N GLY A 170 2.62 -2.52 -11.96
CA GLY A 170 3.43 -1.31 -12.09
C GLY A 170 3.42 -0.78 -13.52
N ALA A 171 4.15 -1.44 -14.43
CA ALA A 171 4.35 -0.95 -15.79
C ALA A 171 3.05 -0.89 -16.62
N LEU A 172 2.18 -1.91 -16.56
CA LEU A 172 0.91 -1.90 -17.28
C LEU A 172 -0.07 -0.87 -16.72
N VAL A 173 -0.02 -0.59 -15.41
CA VAL A 173 -0.83 0.48 -14.80
C VAL A 173 -0.39 1.84 -15.34
N ILE A 174 0.91 2.15 -15.34
CA ILE A 174 1.45 3.38 -15.97
C ILE A 174 1.01 3.47 -17.42
N PHE A 175 1.11 2.37 -18.16
CA PHE A 175 0.72 2.34 -19.56
C PHE A 175 -0.77 2.65 -19.74
N ALA A 176 -1.64 2.06 -18.91
CA ALA A 176 -3.07 2.34 -18.94
C ALA A 176 -3.37 3.81 -18.59
N GLU A 177 -2.75 4.36 -17.54
CA GLU A 177 -2.93 5.75 -17.13
C GLU A 177 -2.52 6.73 -18.24
N VAL A 178 -1.34 6.51 -18.85
CA VAL A 178 -0.87 7.30 -19.99
C VAL A 178 -1.87 7.23 -21.16
N LEU A 179 -2.44 6.05 -21.42
CA LEU A 179 -3.46 5.90 -22.45
C LEU A 179 -4.76 6.61 -22.09
N HIS A 180 -5.19 6.64 -20.83
CA HIS A 180 -6.40 7.35 -20.41
C HIS A 180 -6.24 8.89 -20.41
N GLY A 181 -5.02 9.40 -20.55
CA GLY A 181 -4.76 10.85 -20.59
C GLY A 181 -4.86 11.52 -19.21
N THR A 182 -4.82 10.73 -18.14
CA THR A 182 -5.04 11.07 -16.72
C THR A 182 -3.89 10.55 -15.86
N ALA A 183 -3.70 10.90 -14.59
CA ALA A 183 -3.99 12.09 -13.78
C ALA A 183 -3.15 12.08 -12.47
N ILE A 184 -2.16 11.18 -12.29
CA ILE A 184 -1.20 11.30 -11.18
C ILE A 184 0.00 12.18 -11.55
N LEU A 185 0.14 12.51 -12.83
CA LEU A 185 0.61 13.83 -13.26
C LEU A 185 -0.59 14.80 -13.26
N GLN A 186 -1.28 14.86 -12.13
CA GLN A 186 -1.69 16.09 -11.46
C GLN A 186 -1.99 17.24 -12.47
N GLU A 187 -3.27 17.35 -12.86
CA GLU A 187 -3.91 18.33 -13.78
C GLU A 187 -3.09 18.80 -15.00
N ASP A 188 -3.53 18.39 -16.20
CA ASP A 188 -3.39 19.12 -17.47
C ASP A 188 -2.00 19.49 -18.03
N TRP A 189 -0.87 19.11 -17.43
CA TRP A 189 0.42 19.66 -17.91
C TRP A 189 0.95 18.99 -19.18
N THR A 190 0.70 17.69 -19.41
CA THR A 190 1.16 16.98 -20.63
C THR A 190 0.21 15.89 -21.16
N GLY A 191 -0.82 15.50 -20.41
CA GLY A 191 -1.73 14.38 -20.74
C GLY A 191 -2.36 14.49 -22.14
N PRO A 192 -2.98 15.64 -22.49
CA PRO A 192 -3.58 15.85 -23.82
C PRO A 192 -2.57 15.87 -24.97
N ILE A 193 -1.31 16.26 -24.70
CA ILE A 193 -0.24 16.38 -25.69
C ILE A 193 0.33 15.00 -26.03
N LEU A 194 0.53 14.13 -25.04
CA LEU A 194 1.02 12.77 -25.26
C LEU A 194 -0.02 11.90 -25.96
N THR A 195 -1.28 11.95 -25.55
CA THR A 195 -2.32 11.06 -26.09
C THR A 195 -2.65 11.33 -27.56
N SER A 196 -2.84 12.60 -27.92
CA SER A 196 -3.24 12.99 -29.28
C SER A 196 -2.10 12.93 -30.31
N LYS A 197 -0.88 13.35 -29.93
CA LYS A 197 0.28 13.38 -30.85
C LYS A 197 1.05 12.06 -30.94
N VAL A 198 1.14 11.29 -29.86
CA VAL A 198 1.98 10.07 -29.83
C VAL A 198 1.22 8.85 -30.33
N PHE A 199 -0.04 8.66 -29.93
CA PHE A 199 -0.78 7.43 -30.23
C PHE A 199 -1.67 7.51 -31.48
N GLY A 200 -1.75 8.68 -32.14
CA GLY A 200 -2.37 8.80 -33.47
C GLY A 200 -3.79 8.25 -33.59
N GLY A 201 -4.59 8.35 -32.51
CA GLY A 201 -5.96 7.80 -32.47
C GLY A 201 -6.09 6.30 -32.19
N GLN A 202 -4.98 5.59 -31.96
CA GLN A 202 -4.97 4.14 -31.65
C GLN A 202 -5.21 3.82 -30.16
N GLN A 203 -5.50 4.82 -29.34
CA GLN A 203 -5.66 4.70 -27.88
C GLN A 203 -6.59 3.56 -27.47
N GLN A 204 -7.77 3.46 -28.09
CA GLN A 204 -8.74 2.41 -27.78
C GLN A 204 -8.22 0.99 -28.10
N GLN A 205 -7.48 0.85 -29.21
CA GLN A 205 -6.89 -0.43 -29.60
C GLN A 205 -5.77 -0.84 -28.64
N LEU A 206 -4.98 0.13 -28.18
CA LEU A 206 -3.92 -0.10 -27.19
C LEU A 206 -4.49 -0.45 -25.81
N LEU A 207 -5.59 0.17 -25.38
CA LEU A 207 -6.31 -0.21 -24.16
C LEU A 207 -6.84 -1.65 -24.24
N GLN A 208 -7.47 -2.02 -25.35
CA GLN A 208 -7.94 -3.40 -25.58
C GLN A 208 -6.80 -4.41 -25.60
N PHE A 209 -5.69 -4.08 -26.27
CA PHE A 209 -4.51 -4.94 -26.29
C PHE A 209 -3.92 -5.10 -24.88
N GLY A 210 -3.79 -4.01 -24.12
CA GLY A 210 -3.33 -4.03 -22.73
C GLY A 210 -4.21 -4.90 -21.84
N LEU A 211 -5.53 -4.80 -21.98
CA LEU A 211 -6.49 -5.65 -21.28
C LEU A 211 -6.26 -7.14 -21.63
N ILE A 212 -6.25 -7.50 -22.92
CA ILE A 212 -6.06 -8.90 -23.35
C ILE A 212 -4.73 -9.44 -22.83
N PHE A 213 -3.66 -8.66 -22.95
CA PHE A 213 -2.33 -9.03 -22.45
C PHE A 213 -2.35 -9.26 -20.93
N SER A 214 -2.98 -8.36 -20.17
CA SER A 214 -3.10 -8.48 -18.71
C SER A 214 -3.88 -9.74 -18.30
N LEU A 215 -4.97 -10.06 -19.02
CA LEU A 215 -5.77 -11.26 -18.79
C LEU A 215 -4.98 -12.53 -19.11
N CYS A 216 -4.26 -12.57 -20.24
CA CYS A 216 -3.39 -13.69 -20.59
C CYS A 216 -2.32 -13.94 -19.52
N TRP A 217 -1.67 -12.88 -19.01
CA TRP A 217 -0.65 -13.02 -17.97
C TRP A 217 -1.27 -13.47 -16.64
N PHE A 218 -2.42 -12.91 -16.27
CA PHE A 218 -3.18 -13.37 -15.09
C PHE A 218 -3.55 -14.86 -15.19
N LEU A 219 -4.11 -15.32 -16.31
CA LEU A 219 -4.46 -16.72 -16.54
C LEU A 219 -3.23 -17.63 -16.48
N PHE A 220 -2.08 -17.18 -17.01
CA PHE A 220 -0.81 -17.89 -16.88
C PHE A 220 -0.39 -18.02 -15.40
N MET A 221 -0.52 -16.96 -14.60
CA MET A 221 -0.21 -16.99 -13.17
C MET A 221 -1.13 -17.94 -12.40
N LEU A 222 -2.44 -17.94 -12.69
CA LEU A 222 -3.39 -18.89 -12.12
C LEU A 222 -3.04 -20.33 -12.49
N GLN A 223 -2.77 -20.60 -13.77
CA GLN A 223 -2.40 -21.95 -14.22
C GLN A 223 -1.17 -22.47 -13.48
N ARG A 224 -0.17 -21.60 -13.24
CA ARG A 224 1.03 -21.95 -12.48
C ARG A 224 0.71 -22.24 -11.01
N GLU A 225 -0.11 -21.42 -10.38
CA GLU A 225 -0.55 -21.61 -9.00
C GLU A 225 -1.32 -22.94 -8.82
N PHE A 226 -2.21 -23.30 -9.75
CA PHE A 226 -2.90 -24.58 -9.71
C PHE A 226 -1.94 -25.77 -9.88
N ARG A 227 -0.93 -25.64 -10.74
CA ARG A 227 0.07 -26.70 -10.96
C ARG A 227 0.99 -26.93 -9.76
N SER A 228 1.20 -25.93 -8.91
CA SER A 228 2.02 -26.04 -7.69
C SER A 228 1.23 -26.55 -6.47
N GLY A 229 -0.01 -27.01 -6.65
CA GLY A 229 -0.86 -27.51 -5.56
C GLY A 229 -1.79 -26.45 -4.94
N GLY A 230 -1.57 -25.16 -5.24
CA GLY A 230 -2.45 -24.03 -4.99
C GLY A 230 -2.76 -23.70 -3.52
N SER A 231 -2.60 -22.43 -3.15
CA SER A 231 -3.14 -21.87 -1.91
C SER A 231 -4.35 -20.99 -2.19
N LEU A 232 -5.50 -21.24 -1.55
CA LEU A 232 -6.71 -20.43 -1.73
C LEU A 232 -6.48 -18.93 -1.44
N PRO A 233 -5.91 -18.52 -0.29
CA PRO A 233 -5.59 -17.11 -0.06
C PRO A 233 -4.75 -16.47 -1.16
N ARG A 234 -3.78 -17.23 -1.69
CA ARG A 234 -2.91 -16.76 -2.76
C ARG A 234 -3.64 -16.67 -4.10
N LEU A 235 -4.52 -17.62 -4.41
CA LEU A 235 -5.41 -17.56 -5.57
C LEU A 235 -6.33 -16.33 -5.50
N LEU A 236 -6.89 -16.03 -4.33
CA LEU A 236 -7.70 -14.83 -4.11
C LEU A 236 -6.88 -13.56 -4.31
N TYR A 237 -5.64 -13.52 -3.80
CA TYR A 237 -4.76 -12.36 -4.00
C TYR A 237 -4.38 -12.19 -5.48
N LEU A 238 -4.11 -13.28 -6.21
CA LEU A 238 -3.89 -13.23 -7.66
C LEU A 238 -5.13 -12.73 -8.40
N LEU A 239 -6.34 -13.20 -8.00
CA LEU A 239 -7.60 -12.75 -8.57
C LEU A 239 -7.80 -11.24 -8.38
N GLN A 240 -7.60 -10.74 -7.16
CA GLN A 240 -7.62 -9.30 -6.87
C GLN A 240 -6.66 -8.54 -7.79
N LEU A 241 -5.43 -9.03 -7.94
CA LEU A 241 -4.42 -8.37 -8.76
C LEU A 241 -4.82 -8.36 -10.24
N GLY A 242 -5.36 -9.47 -10.76
CA GLY A 242 -5.89 -9.56 -12.11
C GLY A 242 -7.06 -8.61 -12.36
N VAL A 243 -8.01 -8.53 -11.42
CA VAL A 243 -9.15 -7.59 -11.46
C VAL A 243 -8.65 -6.16 -11.48
N MET A 244 -7.72 -5.81 -10.59
CA MET A 244 -7.21 -4.44 -10.46
C MET A 244 -6.42 -3.99 -11.70
N VAL A 245 -5.54 -4.84 -12.25
CA VAL A 245 -4.80 -4.50 -13.47
C VAL A 245 -5.75 -4.45 -14.68
N GLY A 246 -6.72 -5.36 -14.78
CA GLY A 246 -7.74 -5.32 -15.83
C GLY A 246 -8.60 -4.05 -15.76
N ALA A 247 -8.97 -3.65 -14.54
CA ALA A 247 -9.73 -2.43 -14.29
C ALA A 247 -9.00 -1.17 -14.77
N ALA A 248 -7.67 -1.13 -14.66
CA ALA A 248 -6.86 -0.01 -15.15
C ALA A 248 -7.07 0.28 -16.65
N PHE A 249 -7.39 -0.73 -17.46
CA PHE A 249 -7.59 -0.61 -18.91
C PHE A 249 -9.06 -0.39 -19.33
N VAL A 250 -10.00 -0.48 -18.39
CA VAL A 250 -11.44 -0.51 -18.69
C VAL A 250 -12.18 0.62 -18.00
N LEU A 251 -11.82 0.92 -16.76
CA LEU A 251 -12.52 1.91 -15.95
C LEU A 251 -12.02 3.31 -16.28
N ASP A 252 -12.86 4.31 -15.96
CA ASP A 252 -12.35 5.66 -15.90
C ASP A 252 -11.29 5.80 -14.80
N PRO A 253 -10.42 6.82 -14.90
CA PRO A 253 -9.25 6.92 -14.05
C PRO A 253 -9.56 7.13 -12.58
N PHE A 254 -10.68 7.81 -12.26
CA PHE A 254 -11.09 7.99 -10.87
C PHE A 254 -11.55 6.67 -10.26
N ARG A 255 -12.41 5.91 -10.96
CA ARG A 255 -12.81 4.57 -10.50
C ARG A 255 -11.62 3.64 -10.28
N PHE A 256 -10.65 3.65 -11.19
CA PHE A 256 -9.41 2.89 -11.01
C PHE A 256 -8.60 3.38 -9.80
N LEU A 257 -8.44 4.70 -9.63
CA LEU A 257 -7.73 5.30 -8.51
C LEU A 257 -8.33 4.85 -7.17
N VAL A 258 -9.67 4.89 -7.04
CA VAL A 258 -10.37 4.42 -5.84
C VAL A 258 -10.05 2.95 -5.55
N LEU A 259 -10.14 2.08 -6.56
CA LEU A 259 -9.82 0.65 -6.40
C LEU A 259 -8.38 0.44 -5.95
N TRP A 260 -7.45 1.08 -6.64
CA TRP A 260 -6.01 0.88 -6.49
C TRP A 260 -5.49 1.40 -5.15
N THR A 261 -5.86 2.63 -4.80
CA THR A 261 -5.39 3.29 -3.57
C THR A 261 -6.03 2.70 -2.32
N LEU A 262 -7.35 2.48 -2.29
CA LEU A 262 -8.02 1.89 -1.13
C LEU A 262 -7.53 0.46 -0.89
N GLN A 263 -7.28 -0.32 -1.95
CA GLN A 263 -6.69 -1.65 -1.79
C GLN A 263 -5.35 -1.58 -1.08
N HIS A 264 -4.49 -0.67 -1.50
CA HIS A 264 -3.17 -0.49 -0.93
C HIS A 264 -3.23 -0.04 0.53
N TRP A 265 -4.01 1.01 0.82
CA TRP A 265 -4.11 1.60 2.16
C TRP A 265 -4.73 0.65 3.17
N MET A 266 -5.85 -0.01 2.81
CA MET A 266 -6.50 -0.99 3.68
C MET A 266 -5.60 -2.19 3.96
N GLY A 267 -4.88 -2.68 2.94
CA GLY A 267 -3.94 -3.78 3.11
C GLY A 267 -2.84 -3.47 4.12
N ALA A 268 -2.24 -2.29 4.02
CA ALA A 268 -1.18 -1.84 4.92
C ALA A 268 -1.70 -1.59 6.34
N VAL A 269 -2.78 -0.82 6.50
CA VAL A 269 -3.38 -0.51 7.81
C VAL A 269 -3.87 -1.78 8.51
N GLY A 270 -4.54 -2.68 7.78
CA GLY A 270 -4.99 -3.96 8.29
C GLY A 270 -3.81 -4.81 8.80
N LEU A 271 -2.79 -5.01 7.96
CA LEU A 271 -1.63 -5.81 8.31
C LEU A 271 -0.88 -5.25 9.53
N VAL A 272 -0.68 -3.94 9.60
CA VAL A 272 -0.01 -3.29 10.75
C VAL A 272 -0.85 -3.39 12.01
N SER A 273 -2.17 -3.22 11.91
CA SER A 273 -3.07 -3.38 13.05
C SER A 273 -3.03 -4.80 13.62
N PHE A 274 -2.91 -5.79 12.74
CA PHE A 274 -2.72 -7.19 13.13
C PHE A 274 -1.36 -7.43 13.80
N LEU A 275 -0.26 -7.05 13.14
CA LEU A 275 1.10 -7.27 13.64
C LEU A 275 1.37 -6.51 14.95
N GLY A 276 1.00 -5.24 14.99
CA GLY A 276 1.13 -4.39 16.17
C GLY A 276 0.27 -4.89 17.33
N GLY A 277 -0.96 -5.34 17.05
CA GLY A 277 -1.80 -5.96 18.07
C GLY A 277 -1.19 -7.25 18.65
N ASN A 278 -0.58 -8.08 17.80
CA ASN A 278 0.11 -9.30 18.25
C ASN A 278 1.36 -8.99 19.07
N ASP A 279 2.10 -7.95 18.71
CA ASP A 279 3.27 -7.52 19.47
C ASP A 279 2.88 -7.11 20.91
N ILE A 280 1.79 -6.37 21.05
CA ILE A 280 1.24 -5.95 22.34
C ILE A 280 0.73 -7.15 23.15
N SER A 281 0.03 -8.09 22.51
CA SER A 281 -0.47 -9.30 23.16
C SER A 281 0.67 -10.18 23.70
N SER A 282 1.75 -10.34 22.93
CA SER A 282 2.92 -11.15 23.30
C SER A 282 3.61 -10.72 24.57
N ARG A 283 3.40 -9.46 24.96
CA ARG A 283 3.99 -8.86 26.14
C ARG A 283 3.17 -9.09 27.41
N GLN A 284 1.86 -9.31 27.27
CA GLN A 284 0.98 -9.60 28.40
C GLN A 284 1.23 -11.00 28.95
N THR A 285 1.55 -11.96 28.08
CA THR A 285 1.96 -13.31 28.47
C THR A 285 3.33 -13.34 29.14
N GLU A 286 4.20 -12.38 28.85
CA GLU A 286 5.54 -12.23 29.45
C GLU A 286 5.59 -11.32 30.70
N GLY A 287 4.43 -10.88 31.24
CA GLY A 287 4.33 -10.29 32.58
C GLY A 287 4.88 -8.86 32.77
N SER A 288 5.19 -8.10 31.71
CA SER A 288 5.80 -6.77 31.87
C SER A 288 4.79 -5.61 31.92
N SER A 289 4.64 -4.99 33.11
CA SER A 289 3.65 -3.95 33.45
C SER A 289 4.15 -2.49 33.27
N HIS A 290 4.95 -2.19 32.24
CA HIS A 290 5.67 -0.90 32.19
C HIS A 290 5.70 -0.17 30.84
N SER A 291 4.57 0.02 30.16
CA SER A 291 4.47 1.18 29.25
C SER A 291 3.06 1.78 29.23
N ARG A 292 2.98 3.02 29.69
CA ARG A 292 1.75 3.70 30.14
C ARG A 292 1.36 4.90 29.27
N ILE A 293 1.76 4.95 27.99
CA ILE A 293 1.62 6.19 27.19
C ILE A 293 0.55 6.12 26.10
N LEU A 294 -0.02 4.97 25.77
CA LEU A 294 -1.36 4.88 25.15
C LEU A 294 -1.91 3.49 25.49
N HIS A 295 -3.14 3.41 26.02
CA HIS A 295 -3.84 2.15 26.29
C HIS A 295 -4.29 1.44 25.00
N ILE A 296 -3.43 1.36 24.00
CA ILE A 296 -3.65 0.55 22.80
C ILE A 296 -3.40 -0.89 23.24
N ARG A 297 -4.45 -1.58 23.67
CA ARG A 297 -4.37 -2.91 24.29
C ARG A 297 -4.78 -4.04 23.35
N SER A 298 -5.05 -3.74 22.08
CA SER A 298 -5.58 -4.71 21.12
C SER A 298 -5.28 -4.29 19.68
N ARG A 299 -5.48 -5.22 18.74
CA ARG A 299 -5.48 -4.95 17.29
C ARG A 299 -6.37 -3.77 16.92
N VAL A 300 -7.55 -3.68 17.56
CA VAL A 300 -8.51 -2.58 17.38
C VAL A 300 -7.93 -1.25 17.87
N GLY A 301 -7.18 -1.26 18.98
CA GLY A 301 -6.53 -0.04 19.46
C GLY A 301 -5.47 0.49 18.48
N VAL A 302 -4.70 -0.40 17.83
CA VAL A 302 -3.72 0.01 16.81
C VAL A 302 -4.44 0.59 15.59
N LEU A 303 -5.52 -0.06 15.15
CA LEU A 303 -6.35 0.44 14.05
C LEU A 303 -6.92 1.83 14.35
N ILE A 304 -7.54 2.00 15.53
CA ILE A 304 -8.08 3.30 15.96
C ILE A 304 -6.98 4.36 15.99
N LEU A 305 -5.79 4.03 16.51
CA LEU A 305 -4.67 4.97 16.49
C LEU A 305 -4.34 5.39 15.06
N LEU A 306 -4.16 4.44 14.13
CA LEU A 306 -3.82 4.76 12.74
C LEU A 306 -4.92 5.59 12.06
N CYS A 307 -6.19 5.26 12.27
CA CYS A 307 -7.30 6.03 11.73
C CYS A 307 -7.38 7.45 12.32
N LEU A 308 -7.13 7.61 13.63
CA LEU A 308 -7.10 8.92 14.27
C LEU A 308 -5.93 9.76 13.78
N VAL A 309 -4.73 9.17 13.66
CA VAL A 309 -3.58 9.85 13.06
C VAL A 309 -3.91 10.25 11.62
N SER A 310 -4.57 9.37 10.86
CA SER A 310 -5.00 9.67 9.50
C SER A 310 -5.91 10.90 9.46
N LEU A 311 -7.02 10.84 10.20
CA LEU A 311 -8.04 11.88 10.24
C LEU A 311 -7.47 13.25 10.63
N LEU A 312 -6.57 13.28 11.62
CA LEU A 312 -5.99 14.53 12.12
C LEU A 312 -4.93 15.12 11.18
N MET A 313 -4.22 14.27 10.42
CA MET A 313 -3.11 14.70 9.58
C MET A 313 -3.49 14.92 8.12
N THR A 314 -4.57 14.31 7.63
CA THR A 314 -5.07 14.52 6.26
C THR A 314 -5.20 16.01 5.90
N PRO A 315 -5.79 16.90 6.73
CA PRO A 315 -5.92 18.32 6.39
C PRO A 315 -4.61 19.08 6.26
N MET A 316 -3.54 18.57 6.85
CA MET A 316 -2.20 19.14 6.77
C MET A 316 -1.41 18.58 5.59
N MET A 317 -1.66 17.31 5.24
CA MET A 317 -0.89 16.58 4.22
C MET A 317 -1.54 16.67 2.83
N GLU A 318 -2.85 16.85 2.73
CA GLU A 318 -3.55 17.07 1.45
C GLU A 318 -3.13 18.38 0.76
N ILE A 319 -2.37 19.26 1.41
CA ILE A 319 -1.75 20.40 0.73
C ILE A 319 -0.81 19.98 -0.40
N GLU A 320 -0.34 18.72 -0.40
CA GLU A 320 0.41 18.12 -1.51
C GLU A 320 -0.44 18.02 -2.79
N ALA A 321 -1.77 18.11 -2.69
CA ALA A 321 -2.66 18.19 -3.83
C ALA A 321 -2.45 19.51 -4.59
N LEU A 322 -2.49 19.45 -5.93
CA LEU A 322 -2.26 20.64 -6.75
C LEU A 322 -3.37 21.68 -6.68
N SER A 323 -4.60 21.25 -6.40
CA SER A 323 -5.79 22.09 -6.51
C SER A 323 -6.73 21.87 -5.34
N ALA A 324 -7.53 22.90 -5.04
CA ALA A 324 -8.61 22.80 -4.05
C ALA A 324 -9.67 21.77 -4.48
N ASP A 325 -9.88 21.61 -5.79
CA ASP A 325 -10.86 20.68 -6.34
C ASP A 325 -10.44 19.22 -6.12
N SER A 326 -9.14 18.94 -6.00
CA SER A 326 -8.60 17.60 -5.75
C SER A 326 -8.35 17.27 -4.27
N ALA A 327 -8.53 18.24 -3.34
CA ALA A 327 -8.31 18.06 -1.91
C ALA A 327 -9.63 18.01 -1.14
N TYR A 328 -9.93 16.89 -0.47
CA TYR A 328 -11.18 16.76 0.30
C TYR A 328 -11.27 17.74 1.46
N SER A 329 -10.14 18.04 2.11
CA SER A 329 -10.05 19.02 3.18
C SER A 329 -10.34 20.44 2.70
N ALA A 330 -10.03 20.76 1.43
CA ALA A 330 -10.39 22.05 0.85
C ALA A 330 -11.89 22.16 0.57
N GLN A 331 -12.50 21.07 0.12
CA GLN A 331 -13.95 21.00 -0.11
C GLN A 331 -14.74 21.06 1.21
N TRP A 332 -14.26 20.40 2.27
CA TRP A 332 -14.97 20.28 3.55
C TRP A 332 -14.66 21.43 4.50
N TRP A 333 -13.43 21.95 4.47
CA TRP A 333 -12.97 23.08 5.29
C TRP A 333 -12.27 24.15 4.43
N PRO A 334 -13.01 24.87 3.57
CA PRO A 334 -12.43 25.87 2.68
C PRO A 334 -11.68 26.98 3.43
N GLU A 335 -12.19 27.40 4.59
CA GLU A 335 -11.54 28.40 5.45
C GLU A 335 -10.16 27.94 5.95
N TRP A 336 -10.05 26.65 6.32
CA TRP A 336 -8.78 26.04 6.72
C TRP A 336 -7.79 26.02 5.57
N TRP A 337 -8.24 25.62 4.38
CA TRP A 337 -7.42 25.60 3.18
C TRP A 337 -6.90 26.98 2.80
N GLU A 338 -7.77 27.99 2.77
CA GLU A 338 -7.34 29.36 2.52
C GLU A 338 -6.35 29.89 3.57
N TRP A 339 -6.58 29.52 4.83
CA TRP A 339 -5.70 29.94 5.92
C TRP A 339 -4.31 29.31 5.79
N ILE A 340 -4.21 27.99 5.56
CA ILE A 340 -2.91 27.29 5.49
C ILE A 340 -2.08 27.77 4.29
N GLN A 341 -2.73 28.08 3.16
CA GLN A 341 -2.06 28.57 1.96
C GLN A 341 -1.40 29.95 2.14
N ARG A 342 -1.84 30.75 3.13
CA ARG A 342 -1.28 32.07 3.44
C ARG A 342 -0.13 32.01 4.45
N GLN A 343 0.20 30.84 4.98
CA GLN A 343 1.20 30.70 6.03
C GLN A 343 2.62 30.75 5.48
N SER A 344 3.49 31.54 6.12
CA SER A 344 4.91 31.62 5.75
C SER A 344 5.69 30.32 5.94
N TRP A 345 5.16 29.41 6.76
CA TRP A 345 5.74 28.10 7.05
C TRP A 345 5.16 26.97 6.18
N LEU A 346 4.26 27.26 5.23
CA LEU A 346 3.73 26.28 4.28
C LEU A 346 4.83 25.45 3.58
N PRO A 347 5.98 26.03 3.15
CA PRO A 347 7.05 25.23 2.56
C PRO A 347 7.60 24.14 3.49
N LEU A 348 7.58 24.35 4.81
CA LEU A 348 8.01 23.32 5.77
C LEU A 348 7.02 22.16 5.81
N VAL A 349 5.73 22.42 5.66
CA VAL A 349 4.71 21.36 5.59
C VAL A 349 4.88 20.55 4.31
N MET A 350 5.16 21.20 3.18
CA MET A 350 5.49 20.52 1.91
C MET A 350 6.72 19.61 2.04
N VAL A 351 7.76 20.08 2.76
CA VAL A 351 8.93 19.25 3.06
C VAL A 351 8.56 18.02 3.89
N ILE A 352 7.78 18.20 4.96
CA ILE A 352 7.30 17.10 5.80
C ILE A 352 6.44 16.13 4.97
N GLY A 353 5.56 16.66 4.14
CA GLY A 353 4.69 15.92 3.26
C GLY A 353 5.45 14.98 2.33
N PHE A 354 6.24 15.54 1.39
CA PHE A 354 7.02 14.75 0.44
C PHE A 354 8.02 13.81 1.14
N SER A 355 8.74 14.29 2.16
CA SER A 355 9.69 13.43 2.87
C SER A 355 8.99 12.27 3.58
N SER A 356 7.79 12.48 4.13
CA SER A 356 7.02 11.41 4.78
C SER A 356 6.60 10.31 3.79
N GLY A 357 6.24 10.66 2.55
CA GLY A 357 5.97 9.69 1.48
C GLY A 357 7.19 8.84 1.14
N PHE A 358 8.33 9.49 0.87
CA PHE A 358 9.58 8.76 0.58
C PHE A 358 10.08 7.92 1.76
N ILE A 359 10.01 8.44 2.98
CA ILE A 359 10.38 7.72 4.20
C ILE A 359 9.47 6.51 4.39
N HIS A 360 8.17 6.64 4.13
CA HIS A 360 7.23 5.52 4.18
C HIS A 360 7.65 4.39 3.23
N TYR A 361 7.95 4.69 1.97
CA TYR A 361 8.40 3.67 0.99
C TYR A 361 9.66 2.91 1.45
N LEU A 362 10.57 3.61 2.14
CA LEU A 362 11.78 3.02 2.69
C LEU A 362 11.51 2.21 3.95
N MET A 363 10.62 2.70 4.82
CA MET A 363 10.28 2.06 6.08
C MET A 363 9.55 0.73 5.84
N ASP A 364 8.62 0.67 4.88
CA ASP A 364 7.98 -0.57 4.44
C ASP A 364 9.01 -1.64 4.06
N ARG A 365 10.03 -1.24 3.30
CA ARG A 365 11.13 -2.13 2.90
C ARG A 365 12.05 -2.50 4.06
N ALA A 366 12.06 -1.74 5.14
CA ALA A 366 12.83 -2.07 6.34
C ALA A 366 12.06 -3.08 7.21
N VAL A 367 10.76 -2.86 7.43
CA VAL A 367 9.95 -3.69 8.33
C VAL A 367 9.44 -4.98 7.68
N TYR A 368 9.29 -5.05 6.36
CA TYR A 368 8.78 -6.22 5.63
C TYR A 368 9.85 -7.01 4.85
N ARG A 369 11.13 -6.83 5.18
CA ARG A 369 12.26 -7.47 4.48
C ARG A 369 12.43 -8.95 4.86
N PHE A 370 11.60 -9.83 4.32
CA PHE A 370 11.72 -11.29 4.56
C PHE A 370 13.07 -11.91 4.13
N SER A 371 13.86 -11.24 3.28
CA SER A 371 15.21 -11.70 2.93
C SER A 371 16.25 -11.47 4.04
N ASP A 372 15.96 -10.61 5.01
CA ASP A 372 16.82 -10.35 6.16
C ASP A 372 16.46 -11.32 7.31
N PRO A 373 17.42 -12.08 7.86
CA PRO A 373 17.12 -13.06 8.89
C PRO A 373 16.50 -12.47 10.16
N GLN A 374 16.95 -11.28 10.59
CA GLN A 374 16.43 -10.64 11.79
C GLN A 374 15.01 -10.11 11.55
N THR A 375 14.79 -9.40 10.43
CA THR A 375 13.44 -8.91 10.07
C THR A 375 12.46 -10.07 9.92
N ARG A 376 12.86 -11.14 9.23
CA ARG A 376 12.04 -12.35 9.06
C ARG A 376 11.71 -12.99 10.41
N SER A 377 12.68 -13.10 11.32
CA SER A 377 12.44 -13.66 12.66
C SER A 377 11.36 -12.89 13.42
N VAL A 378 11.44 -11.56 13.41
CA VAL A 378 10.44 -10.68 14.05
C VAL A 378 9.06 -10.87 13.41
N LEU A 379 8.97 -10.79 12.08
CA LEU A 379 7.70 -10.95 11.36
C LEU A 379 7.08 -12.32 11.57
N THR A 380 7.88 -13.40 11.48
CA THR A 380 7.44 -14.77 11.74
C THR A 380 6.89 -14.90 13.16
N LYS A 381 7.55 -14.33 14.18
CA LYS A 381 7.03 -14.32 15.56
C LYS A 381 5.66 -13.65 15.63
N LEU A 382 5.50 -12.47 15.02
CA LEU A 382 4.26 -11.70 15.08
C LEU A 382 3.13 -12.30 14.25
N LEU A 383 3.43 -12.84 13.07
CA LEU A 383 2.45 -13.50 12.20
C LEU A 383 1.91 -14.79 12.81
N TYR A 384 2.75 -15.51 13.57
CA TYR A 384 2.42 -16.81 14.14
C TYR A 384 2.15 -16.77 15.65
N HIS A 385 2.07 -15.59 16.26
CA HIS A 385 2.01 -15.41 17.71
C HIS A 385 0.84 -16.18 18.36
N GLU A 386 -0.36 -16.14 17.79
CA GLU A 386 -1.56 -16.85 18.29
C GLU A 386 -1.60 -18.34 17.92
N ARG A 387 -0.56 -18.89 17.27
CA ARG A 387 -0.53 -20.31 16.87
C ARG A 387 0.04 -21.23 17.96
N THR A 388 0.30 -20.71 19.16
CA THR A 388 0.64 -21.54 20.33
C THR A 388 -0.65 -22.05 21.00
N PRO A 389 -0.85 -23.38 21.12
CA PRO A 389 -2.05 -23.95 21.72
C PRO A 389 -2.11 -23.57 23.20
N GLY A 390 -3.16 -22.86 23.63
CA GLY A 390 -3.41 -22.62 25.06
C GLY A 390 -4.07 -21.29 25.46
N SER A 391 -4.44 -20.41 24.55
CA SER A 391 -5.21 -19.19 24.90
C SER A 391 -6.52 -19.11 24.13
N ILE A 392 -7.53 -19.78 24.67
CA ILE A 392 -8.95 -19.44 24.52
C ILE A 392 -9.50 -19.27 25.93
#